data_AF-A0A224XMU6-F1
#
_entry.id   AF-A0A224XMU6-F1
#
_cell.length_a   1.000
_cell.length_b   1.000
_cell.length_c   1.000
_cell.angle_alpha   90.00
_cell.angle_beta   90.00
_cell.angle_gamma   90.00
#
_symmetry.space_group_name_H-M   'P 1'
#
loop_
_entity.id
_entity.type
_entity.pdbx_description
1 polymer ?
#
loop_
_entity_poly.entity_id
_entity_poly.type
_entity_poly.pdbx_seq_one_letter_code
_entity_poly.pdbx_strand_id
1 'polypeptide(L)'
;GDLLENYCWDDDLMNAARIAFSLTILFTFPIECLVTRAVISQAYRPVSHFLSTIVIVGSTFLISISTDCLGVVLELNGVVSAVPLAFVLPAASYIKLEEGSLLSKRKLPALGVALFGTLVATLGLATIVSTFSTVDRCSHGHIMPYCYKLSNQTTD
;
A
#
# COMPACT_ATOMS: atom_id res chain seq x y z
N GLY A 1 1.24 4.25 -9.80
CA GLY A 1 0.91 5.52 -10.47
C GLY A 1 -0.46 5.94 -10.01
N ASP A 2 -0.67 7.23 -9.87
CA ASP A 2 -2.00 7.79 -9.63
C ASP A 2 -2.77 7.81 -10.96
N LEU A 3 -3.99 7.27 -10.96
CA LEU A 3 -4.85 7.27 -12.15
C LEU A 3 -5.26 8.71 -12.55
N LEU A 4 -5.44 9.58 -11.55
CA LEU A 4 -5.93 10.95 -11.72
C LEU A 4 -4.93 11.88 -12.42
N GLU A 5 -3.64 11.49 -12.47
CA GLU A 5 -2.59 12.18 -13.24
C GLU A 5 -2.75 12.01 -14.76
N ASN A 6 -3.49 10.99 -15.22
CA ASN A 6 -3.78 10.83 -16.64
C ASN A 6 -4.85 11.80 -17.16
N TYR A 7 -5.39 12.69 -16.33
CA TYR A 7 -6.47 13.58 -16.73
C TYR A 7 -6.05 15.03 -16.65
N CYS A 8 -6.53 15.81 -17.61
CA CYS A 8 -6.19 17.23 -17.73
C CYS A 8 -6.80 18.03 -16.57
N TRP A 9 -6.17 19.17 -16.25
CA TRP A 9 -6.64 20.08 -15.20
C TRP A 9 -7.90 20.86 -15.57
N ASP A 10 -8.29 20.87 -16.84
CA ASP A 10 -9.48 21.56 -17.37
C ASP A 10 -10.79 20.75 -17.18
N ASP A 11 -10.70 19.52 -16.65
CA ASP A 11 -11.86 18.65 -16.44
C ASP A 11 -12.44 18.86 -15.04
N ASP A 12 -13.61 19.52 -14.97
CA ASP A 12 -14.33 19.79 -13.72
C ASP A 12 -14.73 18.52 -12.95
N LEU A 13 -15.14 17.46 -13.66
CA LEU A 13 -15.53 16.19 -13.05
C LEU A 13 -14.30 15.54 -12.40
N MET A 14 -13.16 15.58 -13.07
CA MET A 14 -11.93 15.02 -12.53
C MET A 14 -11.37 15.85 -11.38
N ASN A 15 -11.46 17.17 -11.44
CA ASN A 15 -11.10 18.04 -10.32
C ASN A 15 -12.00 17.77 -9.10
N ALA A 16 -13.30 17.55 -9.29
CA ALA A 16 -14.18 17.10 -8.22
C ALA A 16 -13.75 15.75 -7.65
N ALA A 17 -13.34 14.80 -8.49
CA ALA A 17 -12.81 13.50 -8.04
C ALA A 17 -11.51 13.64 -7.22
N ARG A 18 -10.58 14.53 -7.62
CA ARG A 18 -9.36 14.85 -6.85
C ARG A 18 -9.69 15.38 -5.46
N ILE A 19 -10.68 16.27 -5.35
CA ILE A 19 -11.14 16.80 -4.06
C ILE A 19 -11.76 15.68 -3.21
N ALA A 20 -12.65 14.87 -3.79
CA ALA A 20 -13.30 13.76 -3.08
C ALA A 20 -12.30 12.70 -2.59
N PHE A 21 -11.31 12.36 -3.41
CA PHE A 21 -10.22 11.47 -3.05
C PHE A 21 -9.39 12.05 -1.90
N SER A 22 -9.01 13.32 -2.00
CA SER A 22 -8.25 14.03 -0.94
C SER A 22 -8.99 14.09 0.39
N LEU A 23 -10.30 14.36 0.36
CA LEU A 23 -11.15 14.35 1.56
C LEU A 23 -11.22 12.97 2.19
N THR A 24 -11.31 11.92 1.36
CA THR A 24 -11.32 10.54 1.84
C THR A 24 -10.01 10.21 2.56
N ILE A 25 -8.86 10.51 1.96
CA ILE A 25 -7.55 10.29 2.61
C ILE A 25 -7.41 11.11 3.89
N LEU A 26 -7.87 12.36 3.90
CA LEU A 26 -7.85 13.22 5.10
C LEU A 26 -8.64 12.62 6.27
N PHE A 27 -9.80 12.00 6.00
CA PHE A 27 -10.62 11.36 7.04
C PHE A 27 -10.13 9.95 7.40
N THR A 28 -9.54 9.22 6.46
CA THR A 28 -9.00 7.87 6.72
C THR A 28 -7.72 7.93 7.56
N PHE A 29 -6.84 8.91 7.31
CA PHE A 29 -5.56 9.02 8.02
C PHE A 29 -5.65 9.01 9.57
N PRO A 30 -6.52 9.80 10.23
CA PRO A 30 -6.64 9.76 11.69
C PRO A 30 -7.20 8.44 12.21
N ILE A 31 -8.05 7.76 11.45
CA ILE A 31 -8.61 6.44 11.82
C ILE A 31 -7.50 5.39 11.83
N GLU A 32 -6.65 5.37 10.79
CA GLU A 32 -5.50 4.45 10.72
C GLU A 32 -4.47 4.73 11.82
N CYS A 33 -4.25 6.00 12.17
CA CYS A 33 -3.40 6.39 13.31
C CYS A 33 -3.92 5.83 14.65
N LEU A 34 -5.23 5.70 14.83
CA LEU A 34 -5.82 5.14 16.04
C LEU A 34 -5.56 3.64 16.15
N VAL A 35 -5.75 2.90 15.05
CA VAL A 35 -5.53 1.44 14.99
C VAL A 35 -4.05 1.11 15.20
N THR A 36 -3.16 1.82 14.52
CA THR A 36 -1.69 1.63 14.67
C THR A 36 -1.22 1.91 16.09
N ARG A 37 -1.72 2.97 16.74
CA ARG A 37 -1.43 3.26 18.17
C ARG A 37 -1.87 2.11 19.08
N ALA A 38 -3.06 1.55 18.84
CA ALA A 38 -3.57 0.43 19.64
C ALA A 38 -2.68 -0.82 19.49
N VAL A 39 -2.26 -1.13 18.26
CA VAL A 39 -1.35 -2.26 17.98
C VAL A 39 0.02 -2.05 18.63
N ILE A 40 0.59 -0.84 18.54
CA ILE A 40 1.89 -0.52 19.15
C ILE A 40 1.83 -0.70 20.67
N SER A 41 0.77 -0.19 21.32
CA SER A 41 0.61 -0.33 22.79
C SER A 41 0.37 -1.77 23.24
N GLN A 42 -0.14 -2.63 22.35
CA GLN A 42 -0.35 -4.05 22.64
C GLN A 42 0.94 -4.86 22.42
N ALA A 43 1.76 -4.50 21.42
CA ALA A 43 2.99 -5.20 21.08
C ALA A 43 4.19 -4.78 21.96
N TYR A 44 4.33 -3.47 22.17
CA TYR A 44 5.36 -2.86 23.00
C TYR A 44 4.64 -2.16 24.16
N ARG A 45 5.16 -2.30 25.38
CA ARG A 45 4.55 -1.77 26.63
C ARG A 45 3.93 -0.38 26.46
N PRO A 46 2.88 -0.03 27.25
CA PRO A 46 2.13 1.21 27.05
C PRO A 46 3.05 2.43 27.02
N VAL A 47 3.16 3.01 25.82
CA VAL A 47 3.89 4.24 25.53
C VAL A 47 2.97 5.44 25.68
N SER A 48 3.54 6.61 26.01
CA SER A 48 2.76 7.85 26.07
C SER A 48 2.03 8.09 24.74
N HIS A 49 0.74 8.43 24.83
CA HIS A 49 -0.10 8.65 23.66
C HIS A 49 0.46 9.72 22.74
N PHE A 50 0.96 10.82 23.32
CA PHE A 50 1.56 11.92 22.58
C PHE A 50 2.81 11.51 21.81
N LEU A 51 3.70 10.73 22.43
CA LEU A 51 4.91 10.25 21.78
C LEU A 51 4.58 9.31 20.62
N SER A 52 3.64 8.40 20.82
CA SER A 52 3.21 7.44 19.79
C SER A 52 2.66 8.14 18.55
N THR A 53 1.78 9.13 18.75
CA THR A 53 1.20 9.88 17.63
C THR A 53 2.24 10.70 16.88
N ILE A 54 3.18 11.33 17.59
CA ILE A 54 4.27 12.09 16.95
C ILE A 54 5.16 11.16 16.11
N VAL A 55 5.48 9.97 16.61
CA VAL A 55 6.30 8.99 15.87
C VAL A 55 5.57 8.49 14.62
N ILE A 56 4.27 8.16 14.72
CA ILE A 56 3.48 7.64 13.59
C ILE A 56 3.29 8.71 12.51
N VAL A 57 2.89 9.92 12.89
CA VAL A 57 2.67 11.02 11.94
C VAL A 57 4.01 11.47 11.34
N GLY A 58 5.05 11.59 12.17
CA GLY A 58 6.39 11.95 11.74
C GLY A 58 7.00 10.96 10.76
N SER A 59 6.86 9.64 11.01
CA SER A 59 7.34 8.62 10.07
C SER A 59 6.57 8.66 8.76
N THR A 60 5.25 8.85 8.80
CA THR A 60 4.43 8.96 7.59
C THR A 60 4.82 10.19 6.77
N PHE A 61 5.08 11.32 7.43
CA PHE A 61 5.56 12.53 6.78
C PHE A 61 6.94 12.34 6.13
N LEU A 62 7.87 11.67 6.83
CA LEU A 62 9.19 11.36 6.29
C LEU A 62 9.12 10.43 5.06
N ILE A 63 8.23 9.45 5.08
CA ILE A 63 8.01 8.57 3.92
C ILE A 63 7.43 9.37 2.75
N SER A 64 6.46 10.26 3.03
CA SER A 64 5.82 11.12 2.03
C SER A 64 6.81 12.02 1.30
N ILE A 65 7.75 12.66 2.02
CA ILE A 65 8.77 13.50 1.39
C ILE A 65 9.88 12.70 0.69
N SER A 66 10.09 11.44 1.09
CA SER A 66 11.15 10.60 0.52
C SER A 66 10.69 9.77 -0.68
N THR A 67 9.38 9.61 -0.88
CA THR A 67 8.82 8.70 -1.89
C THR A 67 7.78 9.38 -2.75
N ASP A 68 8.13 9.58 -4.01
CA ASP A 68 7.24 10.21 -5.01
C ASP A 68 6.35 9.18 -5.72
N CYS A 69 6.74 7.91 -5.71
CA CYS A 69 6.09 6.85 -6.46
C CYS A 69 5.01 6.12 -5.64
N LEU A 70 3.75 6.55 -5.72
CA LEU A 70 2.62 5.84 -5.06
C LEU A 70 2.55 4.35 -5.45
N GLY A 71 2.91 4.00 -6.68
CA GLY A 71 2.87 2.62 -7.17
C GLY A 71 3.77 1.66 -6.39
N VAL A 72 5.00 2.07 -6.10
CA VAL A 72 5.98 1.24 -5.36
C VAL A 72 5.51 1.03 -3.92
N VAL A 73 4.96 2.08 -3.29
CA VAL A 73 4.44 2.00 -1.92
C VAL A 73 3.26 1.03 -1.83
N LEU A 74 2.34 1.07 -2.80
CA LEU A 74 1.20 0.15 -2.87
C LEU A 74 1.65 -1.29 -3.11
N GLU A 75 2.61 -1.52 -3.99
CA GLU A 75 3.16 -2.85 -4.26
C GLU A 75 3.85 -3.42 -3.01
N LEU A 76 4.68 -2.61 -2.34
CA LEU A 76 5.35 -3.00 -1.10
C LEU A 76 4.36 -3.33 0.01
N ASN A 77 3.30 -2.53 0.18
CA ASN A 77 2.24 -2.80 1.15
C ASN A 77 1.54 -4.15 0.85
N GLY A 78 1.24 -4.41 -0.42
CA GLY A 78 0.65 -5.67 -0.84
C GLY A 78 1.53 -6.88 -0.51
N VAL A 79 2.80 -6.82 -0.90
CA VAL A 79 3.75 -7.94 -0.76
C VAL A 79 4.13 -8.18 0.71
N VAL A 80 4.41 -7.13 1.49
CA VAL A 80 4.91 -7.26 2.87
C VAL A 80 3.78 -7.44 3.88
N SER A 81 2.63 -6.79 3.69
CA SER A 81 1.53 -6.80 4.66
C SER A 81 0.37 -7.69 4.21
N ALA A 82 -0.17 -7.47 3.01
CA ALA A 82 -1.40 -8.15 2.59
C ALA A 82 -1.18 -9.65 2.32
N VAL A 83 -0.10 -10.04 1.64
CA VAL A 83 0.17 -11.44 1.29
C VAL A 83 0.32 -12.34 2.53
N PRO A 84 1.16 -12.01 3.54
CA PRO A 84 1.26 -12.83 4.74
C PRO A 84 -0.07 -12.92 5.51
N LEU A 85 -0.81 -11.81 5.63
CA LEU A 85 -2.09 -11.79 6.34
C LEU A 85 -3.17 -12.62 5.63
N ALA A 86 -3.22 -12.59 4.30
CA ALA A 86 -4.25 -13.28 3.51
C ALA A 86 -3.94 -14.76 3.25
N PHE A 87 -2.67 -15.13 3.06
CA PHE A 87 -2.29 -16.49 2.65
C PHE A 87 -1.59 -17.29 3.76
N VAL A 88 -0.67 -16.65 4.51
CA VAL A 88 0.19 -17.37 5.46
C VAL A 88 -0.49 -17.52 6.82
N LEU A 89 -1.07 -16.44 7.36
CA LEU A 89 -1.70 -16.43 8.68
C LEU A 89 -2.90 -17.38 8.80
N PRO A 90 -3.90 -17.39 7.89
CA PRO A 90 -5.00 -18.33 7.98
C PRO A 90 -4.56 -19.77 7.77
N ALA A 91 -3.62 -20.03 6.86
CA ALA A 91 -3.08 -21.35 6.63
C ALA A 91 -2.30 -21.89 7.84
N ALA A 92 -1.46 -21.05 8.46
CA ALA A 92 -0.72 -21.41 9.67
C ALA A 92 -1.69 -21.68 10.84
N SER A 93 -2.73 -20.87 10.98
CA SER A 93 -3.76 -21.04 12.01
C SER A 93 -4.50 -22.37 11.82
N TYR A 94 -4.89 -22.71 10.59
CA TYR A 94 -5.54 -23.98 10.27
C TYR A 94 -4.63 -25.18 10.56
N ILE A 95 -3.35 -25.12 10.17
CA ILE A 95 -2.37 -26.20 10.42
C ILE A 95 -2.14 -26.44 11.92
N LYS A 96 -2.19 -25.37 12.73
CA LYS A 96 -2.03 -25.40 14.19
C LYS A 96 -3.27 -25.92 14.91
N LEU A 97 -4.47 -25.63 14.41
CA LEU A 97 -5.74 -26.03 15.05
C LEU A 97 -6.15 -27.46 14.69
N GLU A 98 -5.91 -27.91 13.46
CA GLU A 98 -6.26 -29.28 13.05
C GLU A 98 -5.29 -30.29 13.67
N GLU A 99 -5.79 -31.36 14.27
CA GLU A 99 -4.96 -32.41 14.85
C GLU A 99 -4.39 -33.37 13.78
N GLY A 100 -3.18 -33.90 14.01
CA GLY A 100 -2.53 -34.88 13.12
C GLY A 100 -1.29 -34.38 12.37
N SER A 101 -0.65 -35.29 11.63
CA SER A 101 0.62 -35.06 10.92
C SER A 101 0.51 -33.93 9.88
N LEU A 102 1.59 -33.15 9.74
CA LEU A 102 1.69 -32.03 8.80
C LEU A 102 1.45 -32.45 7.33
N LEU A 103 1.70 -33.72 7.00
CA LEU A 103 1.55 -34.29 5.65
C LEU A 103 0.22 -35.04 5.45
N SER A 104 -0.76 -34.83 6.32
CA SER A 104 -2.10 -35.39 6.11
C SER A 104 -2.77 -34.78 4.88
N LYS A 105 -3.55 -35.59 4.13
CA LYS A 105 -4.31 -35.14 2.95
C LYS A 105 -5.25 -33.96 3.23
N ARG A 106 -5.67 -33.79 4.49
CA ARG A 106 -6.50 -32.67 4.94
C ARG A 106 -5.71 -31.35 5.09
N LYS A 107 -4.42 -31.43 5.44
CA LYS A 107 -3.53 -30.27 5.66
C LYS A 107 -2.75 -29.85 4.41
N LEU A 108 -2.63 -30.74 3.43
CA LEU A 108 -2.00 -30.47 2.13
C LEU A 108 -2.49 -29.20 1.42
N PRO A 109 -3.80 -28.91 1.30
CA PRO A 109 -4.24 -27.67 0.65
C PRO A 109 -3.81 -26.42 1.44
N ALA A 110 -3.90 -26.44 2.76
CA ALA A 110 -3.45 -25.33 3.60
C ALA A 110 -1.93 -25.09 3.49
N LEU A 111 -1.14 -26.18 3.48
CA LEU A 111 0.30 -26.10 3.26
C LEU A 111 0.64 -25.53 1.88
N GLY A 112 -0.09 -25.94 0.83
CA GLY A 112 0.05 -25.41 -0.52
C GLY A 112 -0.22 -23.90 -0.60
N VAL A 113 -1.28 -23.42 0.05
CA VAL A 113 -1.61 -21.98 0.11
C VAL A 113 -0.54 -21.19 0.86
N ALA A 114 -0.03 -21.72 1.99
CA ALA A 114 1.06 -21.08 2.75
C ALA A 114 2.36 -20.99 1.94
N LEU A 115 2.73 -22.07 1.25
CA LEU A 115 3.92 -22.11 0.38
C LEU A 115 3.78 -21.15 -0.80
N PHE A 116 2.62 -21.14 -1.46
CA PHE A 116 2.34 -20.22 -2.55
C PHE A 116 2.42 -18.76 -2.09
N GLY A 117 1.76 -18.41 -0.97
CA GLY A 117 1.83 -17.05 -0.41
C GLY A 117 3.26 -16.63 -0.06
N THR A 118 4.05 -17.54 0.54
CA THR A 118 5.45 -17.28 0.87
C THR A 118 6.29 -17.06 -0.39
N LEU A 119 6.10 -17.86 -1.44
CA LEU A 119 6.79 -17.71 -2.71
C LEU A 119 6.43 -16.40 -3.42
N VAL A 120 5.15 -16.02 -3.43
CA VAL A 120 4.71 -14.73 -3.99
C VAL A 120 5.33 -13.57 -3.22
N ALA A 121 5.38 -13.65 -1.88
CA ALA A 121 5.98 -12.60 -1.06
C ALA A 121 7.49 -12.45 -1.32
N THR A 122 8.24 -13.56 -1.43
CA THR A 122 9.69 -13.51 -1.68
C THR A 122 10.02 -13.04 -3.08
N LEU A 123 9.30 -13.53 -4.09
CA LEU A 123 9.48 -13.10 -5.48
C LEU A 123 9.12 -11.63 -5.66
N GLY A 124 7.98 -11.19 -5.12
CA GLY A 124 7.56 -9.78 -5.18
C GLY A 124 8.53 -8.84 -4.46
N LEU A 125 9.06 -9.25 -3.31
CA LEU A 125 10.07 -8.44 -2.61
C LEU A 125 11.38 -8.39 -3.40
N ALA A 126 11.80 -9.51 -3.99
CA ALA A 126 12.99 -9.58 -4.82
C ALA A 126 12.89 -8.67 -6.06
N THR A 127 11.74 -8.64 -6.74
CA THR A 127 11.52 -7.77 -7.91
C THR A 127 11.55 -6.30 -7.55
N ILE A 128 10.97 -5.91 -6.40
CA ILE A 128 11.02 -4.53 -5.93
C ILE A 128 12.48 -4.11 -5.66
N VAL A 129 13.23 -4.93 -4.92
CA VAL A 129 14.62 -4.63 -4.56
C VAL A 129 15.53 -4.59 -5.79
N SER A 130 15.37 -5.53 -6.73
CA SER A 130 16.20 -5.57 -7.94
C SER A 130 15.93 -4.42 -8.90
N THR A 131 14.70 -3.90 -8.90
CA THR A 131 14.27 -2.86 -9.84
C THR A 131 14.37 -1.47 -9.23
N PHE A 132 14.63 -1.35 -7.93
CA PHE A 132 14.69 -0.09 -7.20
C PHE A 132 15.63 0.95 -7.86
N SER A 133 16.77 0.50 -8.42
CA SER A 133 17.74 1.36 -9.11
C SER A 133 17.25 1.94 -10.46
N THR A 134 16.18 1.39 -11.04
CA THR A 134 15.64 1.79 -12.34
C THR A 134 14.37 2.64 -12.21
N VAL A 135 13.79 2.71 -11.00
CA VAL A 135 12.48 3.32 -10.70
C VAL A 135 12.56 4.82 -10.37
N ASP A 136 13.76 5.41 -10.37
CA ASP A 136 14.03 6.87 -10.24
C ASP A 136 13.45 7.75 -11.37
N ARG A 137 12.48 7.24 -12.14
CA ARG A 137 11.79 7.98 -13.23
C ARG A 137 10.33 8.28 -12.93
N CYS A 138 9.96 8.43 -11.66
CA CYS A 138 8.67 9.04 -11.34
C CYS A 138 8.71 10.52 -11.67
N SER A 139 8.13 10.88 -12.81
CA SER A 139 8.03 12.27 -13.27
C SER A 139 6.85 12.95 -12.57
N HIS A 140 7.14 13.82 -11.61
CA HIS A 140 6.14 14.68 -11.00
C HIS A 140 5.61 15.72 -12.01
N GLY A 141 4.30 15.91 -12.05
CA GLY A 141 3.65 17.01 -12.76
C GLY A 141 3.82 17.00 -14.28
N HIS A 142 4.12 15.84 -14.89
CA HIS A 142 4.18 15.75 -16.35
C HIS A 142 2.77 15.81 -16.94
N ILE A 143 2.43 16.95 -17.53
CA ILE A 143 1.16 17.11 -18.23
C ILE A 143 1.14 16.20 -19.44
N MET A 144 0.04 15.46 -19.62
CA MET A 144 -0.08 14.53 -20.74
C MET A 144 -0.18 15.29 -22.08
N PRO A 145 0.46 14.80 -23.16
CA PRO A 145 0.58 15.53 -24.42
C PRO A 145 -0.76 15.88 -25.08
N TYR A 146 -1.83 15.12 -24.82
CA TYR A 146 -3.17 15.42 -25.31
C TYR A 146 -3.84 16.59 -24.59
N CYS A 147 -3.42 16.95 -23.38
CA CYS A 147 -3.95 18.10 -22.67
C CYS A 147 -3.57 19.43 -23.35
N TYR A 148 -2.40 19.49 -24.00
CA TYR A 148 -2.00 20.65 -24.80
C TYR A 148 -2.83 20.81 -26.07
N LYS A 149 -3.29 19.70 -26.67
CA LYS A 149 -4.11 19.74 -27.90
C LYS A 149 -5.53 20.24 -27.62
N LEU A 150 -6.08 19.91 -26.46
CA LEU A 150 -7.43 20.33 -26.07
C LEU A 150 -7.51 21.84 -25.84
N SER A 151 -6.51 22.42 -25.16
CA SER A 151 -6.42 23.88 -24.93
C SER A 151 -6.31 24.70 -26.22
N ASN A 152 -5.69 24.15 -27.28
CA ASN A 152 -5.58 24.84 -28.56
C ASN A 152 -6.85 24.74 -29.43
N GLN A 153 -7.79 23.84 -29.10
CA GLN A 153 -9.04 23.70 -29.84
C GLN A 153 -10.20 24.51 -29.24
N THR A 154 -10.10 24.92 -27.98
CA THR A 154 -11.11 25.77 -27.31
C THR A 154 -10.90 27.27 -27.52
N THR A 155 -9.89 27.68 -28.31
CA THR A 155 -9.57 29.11 -28.54
C THR A 155 -9.96 29.63 -29.95
N ASP A 156 -10.68 28.82 -30.75
CA ASP A 156 -11.36 29.24 -31.99
C ASP A 156 -12.89 29.12 -31.82
#